data_AF-A0A5N5SXG3-F1
#
_entry.id   AF-A0A5N5SXG3-F1
#
_cell.length_a   1.000
_cell.length_b   1.000
_cell.length_c   1.000
_cell.angle_alpha   90.00
_cell.angle_beta   90.00
_cell.angle_gamma   90.00
#
_symmetry.space_group_name_H-M   'P 1'
#
loop_
_entity.id
_entity.type
_entity.pdbx_description
1 polymer ?
#
loop_
_entity_poly.entity_id
_entity_poly.type
_entity_poly.pdbx_seq_one_letter_code
_entity_poly.pdbx_strand_id
1 'polypeptide(L)'
;MKSLTVDQISADRVTILAQSYWSPDTKDSHLPFDPKIIEDIYETEIKGLDFSTRRIVVLELSQYLENYVWPNYSEDSTPAHLMSVIVLINEKFRERVPAFTSFEVHPTPFPTFLRQLMKSCLDTLSFSIKEQMLMIIFLNHLYNSIECDLIRNGISNTVSYNILECLSSGQLQCIFKIFPNWAKGLKRTARHRKKIEGEELENFDFDTKFIYNLINLFLERLESNSERR
;
A
#
# COMPACT_ATOMS: atom_id res chain seq x y z
N MET A 1 4.37 24.25 -21.90
CA MET A 1 4.90 23.82 -20.59
C MET A 1 5.82 24.93 -20.11
N LYS A 2 5.45 25.71 -19.09
CA LYS A 2 6.35 26.74 -18.54
C LYS A 2 7.41 26.02 -17.70
N SER A 3 8.67 26.06 -18.12
CA SER A 3 9.80 25.59 -17.32
C SER A 3 9.87 26.40 -16.03
N LEU A 4 9.91 25.73 -14.88
CA LEU A 4 10.22 26.37 -13.60
C LEU A 4 11.64 26.93 -13.66
N THR A 5 11.84 28.17 -13.24
CA THR A 5 13.18 28.74 -13.11
C THR A 5 13.86 28.17 -11.87
N VAL A 6 15.20 28.11 -11.88
CA VAL A 6 16.00 27.60 -10.74
C VAL A 6 15.65 28.33 -9.44
N ASP A 7 15.38 29.64 -9.51
CA ASP A 7 14.99 30.46 -8.36
C ASP A 7 13.61 30.12 -7.78
N GLN A 8 12.69 29.62 -8.62
CA GLN A 8 11.37 29.16 -8.15
C GLN A 8 11.46 27.78 -7.48
N ILE A 9 12.47 26.98 -7.83
CA ILE A 9 12.72 25.68 -7.22
C ILE A 9 13.43 25.85 -5.89
N SER A 10 14.42 26.74 -5.78
CA SER A 10 15.14 26.99 -4.52
C SER A 10 14.27 27.63 -3.43
N ALA A 11 13.24 28.39 -3.81
CA ALA A 11 12.25 28.96 -2.89
C ALA A 11 11.05 28.03 -2.62
N ASP A 12 10.99 26.85 -3.25
CA ASP A 12 9.88 25.91 -3.04
C ASP A 12 9.95 25.30 -1.63
N ARG A 13 8.80 25.22 -0.96
CA ARG A 13 8.69 24.68 0.39
C ARG A 13 9.25 23.27 0.51
N VAL A 14 9.03 22.41 -0.50
CA VAL A 14 9.54 21.03 -0.50
C VAL A 14 11.07 21.05 -0.52
N THR A 15 11.68 21.95 -1.30
CA THR A 15 13.14 22.06 -1.37
C THR A 15 13.76 22.54 -0.06
N ILE A 16 13.12 23.51 0.61
CA ILE A 16 13.56 23.99 1.93
C ILE A 16 13.47 22.86 2.98
N LEU A 17 12.35 22.12 2.98
CA LEU A 17 12.18 20.97 3.88
C LEU A 17 13.20 19.87 3.56
N ALA A 18 13.43 19.57 2.29
CA ALA A 18 14.41 18.58 1.87
C ALA A 18 15.80 18.92 2.41
N GLN A 19 16.27 20.15 2.22
CA GLN A 19 17.56 20.62 2.75
C GLN A 19 17.65 20.55 4.29
N SER A 20 16.51 20.66 4.97
CA SER A 20 16.49 20.65 6.44
C SER A 20 16.47 19.23 7.02
N TYR A 21 16.03 18.23 6.26
CA TYR A 21 15.66 16.92 6.83
C TYR A 21 16.17 15.69 6.06
N TRP A 22 16.25 15.70 4.73
CA TRP A 22 16.49 14.45 3.97
C TRP A 22 17.31 14.58 2.68
N SER A 23 17.68 15.79 2.26
CA SER A 23 18.45 16.01 1.05
C SER A 23 19.88 15.44 1.21
N PRO A 24 20.41 14.67 0.25
CA PRO A 24 21.77 14.16 0.34
C PRO A 24 22.84 15.24 0.50
N ASP A 25 22.60 16.44 -0.07
CA ASP A 25 23.56 17.55 -0.11
C ASP A 25 23.78 18.20 1.27
N THR A 26 22.85 18.02 2.21
CA THR A 26 22.82 18.70 3.52
C THR A 26 22.88 17.72 4.69
N LYS A 27 23.28 16.47 4.42
CA LYS A 27 23.22 15.33 5.35
C LYS A 27 23.82 15.61 6.72
N ASP A 28 24.93 16.35 6.79
CA ASP A 28 25.64 16.66 8.04
C ASP A 28 24.91 17.69 8.92
N SER A 29 23.87 18.34 8.40
CA SER A 29 23.13 19.42 9.05
C SER A 29 21.63 19.13 9.21
N HIS A 30 21.20 17.89 8.96
CA HIS A 30 19.78 17.52 9.08
C HIS A 30 19.28 17.65 10.50
N LEU A 31 18.07 18.19 10.62
CA LEU A 31 17.29 18.14 11.84
C LEU A 31 16.88 16.68 12.15
N PRO A 32 16.60 16.34 13.42
CA PRO A 32 16.06 15.04 13.79
C PRO A 32 14.75 14.74 13.04
N PHE A 33 14.45 13.46 12.85
CA PHE A 33 13.19 13.02 12.26
C PHE A 33 12.01 13.58 13.07
N ASP A 34 11.06 14.19 12.34
CA ASP A 34 9.80 14.67 12.89
C ASP A 34 8.63 14.11 12.05
N PRO A 35 7.77 13.23 12.63
CA PRO A 35 6.65 12.64 11.92
C PRO A 35 5.62 13.70 11.46
N LYS A 36 5.55 14.86 12.12
CA LYS A 36 4.64 15.95 11.72
C LYS A 36 4.97 16.51 10.35
N ILE A 37 6.24 16.44 9.93
CA ILE A 37 6.64 16.87 8.58
C ILE A 37 5.93 16.01 7.52
N ILE A 38 5.76 14.71 7.77
CA ILE A 38 5.05 13.82 6.86
C ILE A 38 3.56 14.15 6.82
N GLU A 39 2.96 14.39 7.99
CA GLU A 39 1.56 14.82 8.09
C GLU A 39 1.32 16.15 7.37
N ASP A 40 2.16 17.15 7.62
CA ASP A 40 2.05 18.47 7.02
C ASP A 40 2.22 18.40 5.50
N ILE A 41 3.23 17.68 4.99
CA ILE A 41 3.42 17.49 3.54
C ILE A 41 2.22 16.76 2.94
N TYR A 42 1.71 15.73 3.61
CA TYR A 42 0.56 14.99 3.12
C TYR A 42 -0.68 15.89 3.03
N GLU A 43 -1.04 16.58 4.10
CA GLU A 43 -2.24 17.41 4.15
C GLU A 43 -2.13 18.65 3.25
N THR A 44 -0.97 19.28 3.16
CA THR A 44 -0.82 20.55 2.42
C THR A 44 -0.34 20.39 0.98
N GLU A 45 0.60 19.48 0.71
CA GLU A 45 1.22 19.35 -0.62
C GLU A 45 0.66 18.16 -1.42
N ILE A 46 0.16 17.10 -0.77
CA ILE A 46 -0.42 15.95 -1.48
C ILE A 46 -1.94 16.10 -1.56
N LYS A 47 -2.63 15.99 -0.44
CA LYS A 47 -4.09 16.01 -0.32
C LYS A 47 -4.66 17.40 -0.57
N GLY A 48 -4.08 18.45 0.01
CA GLY A 48 -4.49 19.84 -0.18
C GLY A 48 -4.37 20.34 -1.62
N LEU A 49 -3.52 19.71 -2.43
CA LEU A 49 -3.37 19.96 -3.87
C LEU A 49 -4.03 18.88 -4.74
N ASP A 50 -5.00 18.15 -4.17
CA ASP A 50 -5.78 17.10 -4.82
C ASP A 50 -4.93 16.08 -5.59
N PHE A 51 -3.86 15.59 -4.95
CA PHE A 51 -2.93 14.62 -5.51
C PHE A 51 -2.35 15.08 -6.86
N SER A 52 -1.98 16.36 -6.95
CA SER A 52 -1.39 16.95 -8.15
C SER A 52 -0.13 16.18 -8.57
N THR A 53 -0.20 15.53 -9.73
CA THR A 53 0.93 14.88 -10.39
C THR A 53 2.20 15.71 -10.32
N ARG A 54 2.12 17.01 -10.68
CA ARG A 54 3.30 17.88 -10.70
C ARG A 54 3.94 18.02 -9.32
N ARG A 55 3.14 18.11 -8.26
CA ARG A 55 3.68 18.24 -6.90
C ARG A 55 4.27 16.91 -6.42
N ILE A 56 3.65 15.78 -6.75
CA ILE A 56 4.17 14.46 -6.41
C ILE A 56 5.54 14.23 -7.10
N VAL A 57 5.69 14.63 -8.37
CA VAL A 57 7.00 14.61 -9.06
C VAL A 57 8.05 15.44 -8.32
N VAL A 58 7.69 16.63 -7.81
CA VAL A 58 8.65 17.45 -7.05
C VAL A 58 9.09 16.74 -5.75
N LEU A 59 8.17 16.08 -5.05
CA LEU A 59 8.49 15.28 -3.87
C LEU A 59 9.41 14.10 -4.22
N GLU A 60 9.11 13.38 -5.31
CA GLU A 60 9.92 12.27 -5.79
C GLU A 60 11.34 12.70 -6.17
N LEU A 61 11.49 13.79 -6.92
CA LEU A 61 12.79 14.35 -7.32
C LEU A 61 13.62 14.82 -6.12
N SER A 62 12.96 15.17 -5.00
CA SER A 62 13.64 15.52 -3.75
C SER A 62 14.10 14.29 -2.94
N GLN A 63 13.89 13.07 -3.44
CA GLN A 63 14.17 11.80 -2.77
C GLN A 63 13.44 11.66 -1.42
N TYR A 64 12.23 12.21 -1.35
CA TYR A 64 11.42 12.23 -0.13
C TYR A 64 11.08 10.81 0.36
N LEU A 65 10.77 9.90 -0.56
CA LEU A 65 10.45 8.51 -0.23
C LEU A 65 11.65 7.77 0.38
N GLU A 66 12.78 7.82 -0.32
CA GLU A 66 13.98 7.05 -0.01
C GLU A 66 14.67 7.52 1.25
N ASN A 67 14.69 8.83 1.48
CA ASN A 67 15.52 9.43 2.52
C ASN A 67 14.74 9.88 3.76
N TYR A 68 13.40 10.02 3.67
CA TYR A 68 12.59 10.49 4.80
C TYR A 68 11.39 9.60 5.12
N VAL A 69 10.55 9.27 4.14
CA VAL A 69 9.29 8.56 4.41
C VAL A 69 9.56 7.09 4.75
N TRP A 70 10.23 6.35 3.88
CA TRP A 70 10.36 4.90 4.04
C TRP A 70 11.27 4.48 5.20
N PRO A 71 12.47 5.08 5.40
CA PRO A 71 13.36 4.68 6.49
C PRO A 71 12.77 4.88 7.89
N ASN A 72 11.81 5.81 8.02
CA ASN A 72 11.16 6.14 9.29
C ASN A 72 9.76 5.50 9.44
N TYR A 73 9.39 4.56 8.56
CA TYR A 73 8.12 3.86 8.66
C TYR A 73 8.12 2.84 9.81
N SER A 74 7.05 2.83 10.61
CA SER A 74 6.91 1.95 11.77
C SER A 74 5.45 1.54 12.02
N GLU A 75 5.21 0.81 13.10
CA GLU A 75 3.84 0.46 13.55
C GLU A 75 3.02 1.67 13.97
N ASP A 76 3.67 2.75 14.42
CA ASP A 76 3.03 4.01 14.82
C ASP A 76 2.79 4.97 13.64
N SER A 77 3.16 4.58 12.42
CA SER A 77 2.96 5.39 11.22
C SER A 77 1.49 5.72 10.98
N THR A 78 1.22 7.00 10.74
CA THR A 78 -0.13 7.55 10.56
C THR A 78 -0.70 7.22 9.17
N PRO A 79 -2.02 7.42 8.95
CA PRO A 79 -2.61 7.30 7.62
C PRO A 79 -1.93 8.19 6.57
N ALA A 80 -1.47 9.38 6.96
CA ALA A 80 -0.71 10.28 6.09
C ALA A 80 0.63 9.68 5.66
N HIS A 81 1.31 8.98 6.57
CA HIS A 81 2.57 8.27 6.30
C HIS A 81 2.36 7.10 5.34
N LEU A 82 1.34 6.27 5.62
CA LEU A 82 0.91 5.17 4.73
C LEU A 82 0.61 5.69 3.31
N MET A 83 -0.23 6.73 3.21
CA MET A 83 -0.63 7.28 1.93
C MET A 83 0.52 7.98 1.19
N SER A 84 1.47 8.58 1.90
CA SER A 84 2.67 9.17 1.29
C SER A 84 3.54 8.11 0.58
N VAL A 85 3.77 6.96 1.22
CA VAL A 85 4.48 5.84 0.58
C VAL A 85 3.73 5.39 -0.67
N ILE A 86 2.42 5.17 -0.55
CA ILE A 86 1.56 4.69 -1.64
C ILE A 86 1.60 5.62 -2.85
N VAL A 87 1.43 6.92 -2.63
CA VAL A 87 1.39 7.93 -3.69
C VAL A 87 2.73 8.01 -4.42
N LEU A 88 3.85 8.03 -3.69
CA LEU A 88 5.19 8.14 -4.28
C LEU A 88 5.57 6.89 -5.08
N ILE A 89 5.23 5.70 -4.59
CA ILE A 89 5.47 4.45 -5.32
C ILE A 89 4.60 4.38 -6.57
N ASN A 90 3.31 4.74 -6.48
CA ASN A 90 2.42 4.80 -7.65
C ASN A 90 2.98 5.76 -8.71
N GLU A 91 3.55 6.89 -8.29
CA GLU A 91 4.22 7.83 -9.18
C GLU A 91 5.41 7.19 -9.89
N LYS A 92 6.27 6.47 -9.16
CA LYS A 92 7.41 5.75 -9.76
C LYS A 92 6.95 4.74 -10.81
N PHE A 93 5.87 4.01 -10.56
CA PHE A 93 5.26 3.13 -11.57
C PHE A 93 4.74 3.90 -12.78
N ARG A 94 4.13 5.07 -12.57
CA ARG A 94 3.64 5.93 -13.66
C ARG A 94 4.78 6.43 -14.55
N GLU A 95 5.89 6.82 -13.95
CA GLU A 95 7.12 7.27 -14.63
C GLU A 95 8.00 6.11 -15.13
N ARG A 96 7.60 4.86 -14.84
CA ARG A 96 8.31 3.62 -15.25
C ARG A 96 9.75 3.55 -14.75
N VAL A 97 9.99 4.06 -13.56
CA VAL A 97 11.28 3.95 -12.86
C VAL A 97 11.22 2.83 -11.81
N PRO A 98 12.37 2.32 -11.34
CA PRO A 98 12.39 1.31 -10.28
C PRO A 98 11.63 1.76 -9.04
N ALA A 99 10.51 1.09 -8.75
CA ALA A 99 9.59 1.52 -7.69
C ALA A 99 9.92 0.91 -6.33
N PHE A 100 10.39 -0.34 -6.27
CA PHE A 100 10.56 -1.06 -5.00
C PHE A 100 11.98 -1.05 -4.43
N THR A 101 12.91 -0.30 -5.02
CA THR A 101 14.29 -0.24 -4.54
C THR A 101 14.37 0.19 -3.08
N SER A 102 13.53 1.14 -2.64
CA SER A 102 13.49 1.55 -1.22
C SER A 102 13.13 0.38 -0.29
N PHE A 103 12.20 -0.48 -0.72
CA PHE A 103 11.77 -1.65 0.06
C PHE A 103 12.86 -2.72 0.10
N GLU A 104 13.65 -2.87 -0.96
CA GLU A 104 14.77 -3.82 -1.00
C GLU A 104 15.94 -3.36 -0.14
N VAL A 105 16.24 -2.05 -0.12
CA VAL A 105 17.31 -1.45 0.69
C VAL A 105 16.94 -1.47 2.19
N HIS A 106 15.68 -1.21 2.52
CA HIS A 106 15.17 -1.19 3.89
C HIS A 106 13.90 -2.05 4.02
N PRO A 107 14.01 -3.39 4.06
CA PRO A 107 12.85 -4.29 4.01
C PRO A 107 12.09 -4.44 5.33
N THR A 108 12.70 -4.08 6.46
CA THR A 108 12.15 -4.30 7.80
C THR A 108 10.73 -3.74 8.01
N PRO A 109 10.37 -2.53 7.54
CA PRO A 109 9.02 -2.00 7.73
C PRO A 109 7.94 -2.68 6.86
N PHE A 110 8.34 -3.42 5.82
CA PHE A 110 7.43 -3.91 4.78
C PHE A 110 6.28 -4.81 5.29
N PRO A 111 6.49 -5.79 6.18
CA PRO A 111 5.39 -6.60 6.71
C PRO A 111 4.34 -5.76 7.45
N THR A 112 4.78 -4.79 8.27
CA THR A 112 3.90 -3.88 9.01
C THR A 112 3.14 -2.97 8.07
N PHE A 113 3.84 -2.35 7.11
CA PHE A 113 3.26 -1.53 6.06
C PHE A 113 2.18 -2.29 5.28
N LEU A 114 2.48 -3.52 4.84
CA LEU A 114 1.54 -4.35 4.08
C LEU A 114 0.28 -4.66 4.89
N ARG A 115 0.42 -5.02 6.18
CA ARG A 115 -0.71 -5.28 7.07
C ARG A 115 -1.58 -4.02 7.24
N GLN A 116 -0.98 -2.86 7.44
CA GLN A 116 -1.69 -1.58 7.57
C GLN A 116 -2.38 -1.17 6.25
N LEU A 117 -1.72 -1.35 5.11
CA LEU A 117 -2.31 -1.16 3.78
C LEU A 117 -3.55 -2.02 3.59
N MET A 118 -3.45 -3.33 3.85
CA MET A 118 -4.57 -4.26 3.66
C MET A 118 -5.74 -3.93 4.58
N LYS A 119 -5.48 -3.59 5.85
CA LYS A 119 -6.53 -3.12 6.77
C LYS A 119 -7.19 -1.84 6.25
N SER A 120 -6.39 -0.89 5.78
CA SER A 120 -6.86 0.39 5.24
C SER A 120 -7.69 0.24 3.96
N CYS A 121 -7.38 -0.76 3.12
CA CYS A 121 -8.18 -1.07 1.93
C CYS A 121 -9.61 -1.52 2.26
N LEU A 122 -9.84 -2.07 3.46
CA LEU A 122 -11.16 -2.47 3.95
C LEU A 122 -11.82 -1.38 4.81
N ASP A 123 -11.10 -0.33 5.18
CA ASP A 123 -11.63 0.82 5.92
C ASP A 123 -12.18 1.87 4.96
N THR A 124 -13.50 1.93 4.87
CA THR A 124 -14.20 2.88 4.01
C THR A 124 -14.60 4.20 4.65
N LEU A 125 -14.38 4.33 5.96
CA LEU A 125 -14.80 5.48 6.75
C LEU A 125 -13.66 6.49 6.91
N SER A 126 -12.44 6.00 7.13
CA SER A 126 -11.28 6.86 7.41
C SER A 126 -10.64 7.45 6.15
N PHE A 127 -10.85 6.83 4.99
CA PHE A 127 -10.24 7.23 3.73
C PHE A 127 -11.28 7.72 2.72
N SER A 128 -10.98 8.79 2.01
CA SER A 128 -11.74 9.27 0.85
C SER A 128 -11.71 8.24 -0.29
N ILE A 129 -12.65 8.38 -1.23
CA ILE A 129 -12.70 7.52 -2.44
C ILE A 129 -11.38 7.60 -3.22
N LYS A 130 -10.76 8.78 -3.29
CA LYS A 130 -9.51 8.98 -4.03
C LYS A 130 -8.34 8.26 -3.36
N GLU A 131 -8.23 8.34 -2.04
CA GLU A 131 -7.24 7.57 -1.26
C GLU A 131 -7.48 6.07 -1.43
N GLN A 132 -8.73 5.60 -1.32
CA GLN A 132 -9.09 4.19 -1.57
C GLN A 132 -8.65 3.73 -2.96
N MET A 133 -8.92 4.51 -4.02
CA MET A 133 -8.46 4.18 -5.38
C MET A 133 -6.94 4.09 -5.49
N LEU A 134 -6.20 4.99 -4.86
CA LEU A 134 -4.73 4.97 -4.86
C LEU A 134 -4.17 3.74 -4.15
N MET A 135 -4.81 3.29 -3.05
CA MET A 135 -4.46 2.04 -2.39
C MET A 135 -4.71 0.82 -3.29
N ILE A 136 -5.84 0.79 -4.02
CA ILE A 136 -6.12 -0.29 -4.99
C ILE A 136 -5.10 -0.32 -6.14
N ILE A 137 -4.72 0.85 -6.68
CA ILE A 137 -3.67 0.95 -7.71
C ILE A 137 -2.35 0.37 -7.16
N PHE A 138 -2.00 0.71 -5.93
CA PHE A 138 -0.80 0.21 -5.29
C PHE A 138 -0.85 -1.31 -5.05
N LEU A 139 -1.98 -1.85 -4.57
CA LEU A 139 -2.18 -3.29 -4.48
C LEU A 139 -2.00 -3.97 -5.83
N ASN A 140 -2.54 -3.38 -6.89
CA ASN A 140 -2.34 -3.90 -8.25
C ASN A 140 -0.86 -3.93 -8.63
N HIS A 141 -0.06 -2.93 -8.25
CA HIS A 141 1.39 -2.98 -8.44
C HIS A 141 2.04 -4.12 -7.65
N LEU A 142 1.67 -4.35 -6.39
CA LEU A 142 2.19 -5.48 -5.60
C LEU A 142 1.88 -6.83 -6.26
N TYR A 143 0.63 -7.08 -6.65
CA TYR A 143 0.24 -8.35 -7.27
C TYR A 143 0.84 -8.57 -8.67
N ASN A 144 1.20 -7.50 -9.38
CA ASN A 144 1.90 -7.59 -10.66
C ASN A 144 3.43 -7.69 -10.52
N SER A 145 3.97 -7.71 -9.30
CA SER A 145 5.40 -7.73 -9.04
C SER A 145 5.84 -8.91 -8.16
N ILE A 146 5.24 -10.08 -8.39
CA ILE A 146 5.56 -11.33 -7.68
C ILE A 146 6.96 -11.89 -8.00
N GLU A 147 7.64 -11.36 -9.00
CA GLU A 147 9.05 -11.62 -9.27
C GLU A 147 9.94 -11.10 -8.14
N CYS A 148 9.52 -10.05 -7.42
CA CYS A 148 10.24 -9.57 -6.24
C CYS A 148 9.91 -10.47 -5.03
N ASP A 149 10.93 -11.08 -4.45
CA ASP A 149 10.78 -12.04 -3.34
C ASP A 149 10.10 -11.42 -2.12
N LEU A 150 10.45 -10.18 -1.77
CA LEU A 150 9.85 -9.46 -0.65
C LEU A 150 8.33 -9.31 -0.82
N ILE A 151 7.92 -8.89 -2.02
CA ILE A 151 6.51 -8.69 -2.37
C ILE A 151 5.78 -10.03 -2.40
N ARG A 152 6.34 -11.02 -3.10
CA ARG A 152 5.77 -12.37 -3.21
C ARG A 152 5.54 -13.00 -1.84
N ASN A 153 6.53 -12.93 -0.95
CA ASN A 153 6.42 -13.48 0.39
C ASN A 153 5.30 -12.77 1.18
N GLY A 154 5.21 -11.44 1.08
CA GLY A 154 4.17 -10.67 1.76
C GLY A 154 2.75 -10.99 1.30
N ILE A 155 2.51 -11.11 -0.01
CA ILE A 155 1.14 -11.27 -0.54
C ILE A 155 0.72 -12.73 -0.74
N SER A 156 1.65 -13.70 -0.68
CA SER A 156 1.38 -15.10 -1.03
C SER A 156 0.21 -15.73 -0.25
N ASN A 157 0.05 -15.39 1.03
CA ASN A 157 -1.02 -15.93 1.87
C ASN A 157 -2.41 -15.52 1.37
N THR A 158 -2.53 -14.35 0.74
CA THR A 158 -3.79 -13.77 0.24
C THR A 158 -4.32 -14.42 -1.04
N VAL A 159 -3.47 -15.18 -1.74
CA VAL A 159 -3.78 -15.84 -3.03
C VAL A 159 -3.50 -17.35 -2.97
N SER A 160 -3.37 -17.90 -1.78
CA SER A 160 -3.13 -19.32 -1.54
C SER A 160 -4.40 -20.17 -1.74
N TYR A 161 -4.27 -21.50 -1.67
CA TYR A 161 -5.43 -22.41 -1.69
C TYR A 161 -6.46 -22.15 -0.59
N ASN A 162 -6.12 -21.38 0.45
CA ASN A 162 -7.02 -21.05 1.54
C ASN A 162 -8.23 -20.23 1.06
N ILE A 163 -8.12 -19.49 -0.05
CA ILE A 163 -9.22 -18.70 -0.61
C ILE A 163 -10.44 -19.56 -0.98
N LEU A 164 -10.24 -20.88 -1.18
CA LEU A 164 -11.34 -21.82 -1.42
C LEU A 164 -12.34 -21.86 -0.25
N GLU A 165 -11.93 -21.51 0.97
CA GLU A 165 -12.83 -21.38 2.13
C GLU A 165 -13.85 -20.25 1.97
N CYS A 166 -13.59 -19.28 1.09
CA CYS A 166 -14.51 -18.18 0.81
C CYS A 166 -15.64 -18.57 -0.19
N LEU A 167 -15.55 -19.74 -0.82
CA LEU A 167 -16.51 -20.19 -1.82
C LEU A 167 -17.68 -20.94 -1.18
N SER A 168 -18.87 -20.76 -1.77
CA SER A 168 -20.05 -21.54 -1.37
C SER A 168 -19.88 -23.03 -1.68
N SER A 169 -20.61 -23.89 -0.96
CA SER A 169 -20.55 -25.34 -1.17
C SER A 169 -20.89 -25.76 -2.60
N GLY A 170 -21.82 -25.05 -3.26
CA GLY A 170 -22.16 -25.30 -4.67
C GLY A 170 -21.01 -24.96 -5.63
N GLN A 171 -20.36 -23.81 -5.44
CA GLN A 171 -19.20 -23.42 -6.24
C GLN A 171 -18.04 -24.40 -6.06
N LEU A 172 -17.77 -24.82 -4.82
CA LEU A 172 -16.75 -25.83 -4.51
C LEU A 172 -17.02 -27.16 -5.20
N GLN A 173 -18.27 -27.63 -5.20
CA GLN A 173 -18.64 -28.86 -5.93
C GLN A 173 -18.36 -28.74 -7.43
N CYS A 174 -18.66 -27.60 -8.05
CA CYS A 174 -18.33 -27.36 -9.46
C CYS A 174 -16.82 -27.37 -9.70
N ILE A 175 -16.03 -26.70 -8.84
CA ILE A 175 -14.56 -26.70 -8.94
C ILE A 175 -14.01 -28.11 -8.79
N PHE A 176 -14.48 -28.90 -7.83
CA PHE A 176 -13.97 -30.26 -7.59
C PHE A 176 -14.37 -31.26 -8.67
N LYS A 177 -15.44 -31.00 -9.45
CA LYS A 177 -15.73 -31.80 -10.66
C LYS A 177 -14.62 -31.62 -11.71
N ILE A 178 -14.09 -30.41 -11.86
CA ILE A 178 -13.03 -30.09 -12.83
C ILE A 178 -11.64 -30.42 -12.28
N PHE A 179 -11.41 -30.10 -11.01
CA PHE A 179 -10.13 -30.27 -10.31
C PHE A 179 -10.29 -31.07 -9.01
N PRO A 180 -10.51 -32.40 -9.06
CA PRO A 180 -10.80 -33.21 -7.87
C PRO A 180 -9.69 -33.17 -6.80
N ASN A 181 -8.44 -33.01 -7.21
CA ASN A 181 -7.30 -32.95 -6.30
C ASN A 181 -7.30 -31.71 -5.39
N TRP A 182 -8.03 -30.64 -5.75
CA TRP A 182 -8.07 -29.40 -4.97
C TRP A 182 -8.85 -29.54 -3.66
N ALA A 183 -9.70 -30.58 -3.52
CA ALA A 183 -10.37 -30.90 -2.25
C ALA A 183 -9.37 -31.21 -1.12
N LYS A 184 -8.14 -31.63 -1.46
CA LYS A 184 -7.05 -31.80 -0.49
C LYS A 184 -6.59 -30.47 0.11
N GLY A 185 -6.70 -29.36 -0.65
CA GLY A 185 -6.39 -28.00 -0.22
C GLY A 185 -7.20 -27.60 1.00
N LEU A 186 -8.53 -27.67 0.92
CA LEU A 186 -9.42 -27.38 2.06
C LEU A 186 -9.11 -28.22 3.30
N LYS A 187 -8.83 -29.51 3.12
CA LYS A 187 -8.44 -30.39 4.25
C LYS A 187 -7.13 -29.94 4.88
N ARG A 188 -6.16 -29.45 4.08
CA ARG A 188 -4.88 -28.92 4.57
C ARG A 188 -5.09 -27.60 5.31
N THR A 189 -5.86 -26.68 4.75
CA THR A 189 -6.22 -25.40 5.37
C THR A 189 -6.89 -25.62 6.73
N ALA A 190 -7.92 -26.46 6.80
CA ALA A 190 -8.61 -26.79 8.05
C ALA A 190 -7.70 -27.45 9.10
N ARG A 191 -6.71 -28.26 8.67
CA ARG A 191 -5.73 -28.87 9.58
C ARG A 191 -4.71 -27.86 10.10
N HIS A 192 -4.28 -26.92 9.28
CA HIS A 192 -3.35 -25.87 9.69
C HIS A 192 -4.02 -24.89 10.65
N ARG A 193 -5.22 -24.45 10.32
CA ARG A 193 -6.09 -23.60 11.16
C ARG A 193 -6.26 -24.13 12.58
N LYS A 194 -6.37 -25.45 12.77
CA LYS A 194 -6.49 -26.09 14.09
C LYS A 194 -5.21 -26.07 14.93
N LYS A 195 -4.07 -25.69 14.37
CA LYS A 195 -2.76 -25.68 15.03
C LYS A 195 -2.30 -24.29 15.45
N ILE A 196 -3.01 -23.26 14.99
CA ILE A 196 -2.70 -21.85 15.22
C ILE A 196 -3.81 -21.25 16.07
N GLU A 197 -3.46 -20.35 16.97
CA GLU A 197 -4.38 -19.72 17.93
C GLU A 197 -4.00 -18.25 18.14
N GLY A 198 -4.89 -17.47 18.75
CA GLY A 198 -4.65 -16.05 19.04
C GLY A 198 -4.38 -15.21 17.78
N GLU A 199 -3.40 -14.33 17.85
CA GLU A 199 -3.06 -13.38 16.78
C GLU A 199 -2.67 -14.08 15.46
N GLU A 200 -2.02 -15.25 15.53
CA GLU A 200 -1.65 -16.01 14.33
C GLU A 200 -2.89 -16.47 13.55
N LEU A 201 -3.92 -16.93 14.27
CA LEU A 201 -5.19 -17.34 13.67
C LEU A 201 -5.94 -16.13 13.08
N GLU A 202 -5.94 -14.99 13.77
CA GLU A 202 -6.56 -13.76 13.28
C GLU A 202 -5.90 -13.26 11.98
N ASN A 203 -4.56 -13.24 11.94
CA ASN A 203 -3.80 -12.87 10.75
C ASN A 203 -4.04 -13.85 9.60
N PHE A 204 -4.06 -15.16 9.89
CA PHE A 204 -4.35 -16.19 8.90
C PHE A 204 -5.75 -16.02 8.27
N ASP A 205 -6.75 -15.70 9.09
CA ASP A 205 -8.13 -15.49 8.66
C ASP A 205 -8.31 -14.23 7.86
N PHE A 206 -7.67 -13.16 8.31
CA PHE A 206 -7.64 -11.91 7.59
C PHE A 206 -7.03 -12.12 6.20
N ASP A 207 -5.85 -12.74 6.11
CA ASP A 207 -5.15 -12.96 4.84
C ASP A 207 -5.97 -13.83 3.89
N THR A 208 -6.56 -14.90 4.42
CA THR A 208 -7.40 -15.84 3.65
C THR A 208 -8.62 -15.16 3.03
N LYS A 209 -9.24 -14.22 3.77
CA LYS A 209 -10.48 -13.54 3.35
C LYS A 209 -10.25 -12.18 2.72
N PHE A 210 -9.01 -11.68 2.67
CA PHE A 210 -8.72 -10.32 2.24
C PHE A 210 -9.29 -9.97 0.86
N ILE A 211 -8.95 -10.75 -0.17
CA ILE A 211 -9.44 -10.53 -1.54
C ILE A 211 -10.96 -10.70 -1.62
N TYR A 212 -11.52 -11.69 -0.92
CA TYR A 212 -12.96 -11.91 -0.87
C TYR A 212 -13.71 -10.69 -0.28
N ASN A 213 -13.22 -10.17 0.83
CA ASN A 213 -13.79 -8.97 1.47
C ASN A 213 -13.64 -7.74 0.59
N LEU A 214 -12.51 -7.61 -0.14
CA LEU A 214 -12.30 -6.51 -1.08
C LEU A 214 -13.29 -6.54 -2.25
N ILE A 215 -13.59 -7.74 -2.76
CA ILE A 215 -14.60 -7.95 -3.82
C ILE A 215 -16.00 -7.62 -3.29
N ASN A 216 -16.37 -8.10 -2.11
CA ASN A 216 -17.67 -7.79 -1.50
C ASN A 216 -17.82 -6.29 -1.30
N LEU A 217 -16.79 -5.63 -0.79
CA LEU A 217 -16.79 -4.19 -0.60
C LEU A 217 -17.00 -3.45 -1.92
N PHE A 218 -16.36 -3.89 -3.00
CA PHE A 218 -16.58 -3.34 -4.33
C PHE A 218 -18.02 -3.54 -4.81
N LEU A 219 -18.61 -4.72 -4.60
CA LEU A 219 -20.00 -5.01 -4.97
C LEU A 219 -20.99 -4.14 -4.20
N GLU A 220 -20.82 -3.99 -2.88
CA GLU A 220 -21.63 -3.09 -2.04
C GLU A 220 -21.56 -1.64 -2.54
N ARG A 221 -20.36 -1.17 -2.93
CA ARG A 221 -20.18 0.16 -3.54
C ARG A 221 -20.88 0.29 -4.88
N LEU A 222 -20.88 -0.75 -5.72
CA LEU A 222 -21.61 -0.73 -7.00
C LEU A 222 -23.12 -0.66 -6.78
N GLU A 223 -23.64 -1.48 -5.88
CA GLU A 223 -25.07 -1.51 -5.55
C GLU A 223 -25.54 -0.16 -5.00
N SER A 224 -24.84 0.41 -4.02
CA SER A 224 -25.18 1.72 -3.44
C SER A 224 -25.16 2.88 -4.45
N ASN A 225 -24.38 2.77 -5.53
CA ASN A 225 -24.35 3.75 -6.62
C ASN A 225 -25.48 3.53 -7.64
N SER A 226 -25.95 2.29 -7.79
CA SER A 226 -27.07 1.94 -8.68
C SER A 226 -28.42 2.43 -8.14
N GLU A 227 -28.59 2.49 -6.82
CA GLU A 227 -29.80 3.02 -6.17
C GLU A 227 -29.89 4.56 -6.18
N ARG A 228 -28.78 5.25 -6.50
CA ARG A 228 -28.70 6.72 -6.55
C ARG A 228 -28.91 7.30 -7.96
N ARG A 229 -29.18 6.45 -8.95
CA ARG A 229 -29.50 6.84 -10.34
C ARG A 229 -30.96 6.57 -10.64
#